data_AF-A0A0M3HM73-F1
#
_entry.id   AF-A0A0M3HM73-F1
#
_cell.length_a   1.000
_cell.length_b   1.000
_cell.length_c   1.000
_cell.angle_alpha   90.00
_cell.angle_beta   90.00
_cell.angle_gamma   90.00
#
_symmetry.space_group_name_H-M   'P 1'
#
loop_
_entity.id
_entity.type
_entity.pdbx_description
1 polymer ?
#
loop_
_entity_poly.entity_id
_entity_poly.type
_entity_poly.pdbx_seq_one_letter_code
_entity_poly.pdbx_strand_id
1 'polypeptide(L)' 'MSMLYQVFIKGDRFGGALDGAARQFSEALDKGWSPMQFVNEQRRIGKHIMGIGHRVKSVCF' A
#
# COMPACT_ATOMS: atom_id res chain seq x y z
N MET A 1 -14.70 -21.27 -19.97
CA MET A 1 -14.97 -19.85 -20.24
C MET A 1 -15.46 -19.08 -18.99
N SER A 2 -15.02 -19.40 -17.76
CA SER A 2 -15.48 -18.70 -16.53
C SER A 2 -14.30 -18.21 -15.65
N MET A 3 -13.15 -18.89 -15.69
CA MET A 3 -12.01 -18.59 -14.81
C MET A 3 -11.05 -17.51 -15.34
N LEU A 4 -10.96 -17.28 -16.65
CA LEU A 4 -9.98 -16.35 -17.24
C LEU A 4 -10.32 -14.87 -17.00
N TYR A 5 -11.60 -14.52 -16.96
CA TYR A 5 -12.07 -13.14 -16.74
C TYR A 5 -11.80 -12.65 -15.31
N GLN A 6 -11.78 -13.57 -14.34
CA GLN A 6 -11.51 -13.28 -12.92
C GLN A 6 -10.07 -12.82 -12.68
N VAL A 7 -9.10 -13.36 -13.42
CA VAL A 7 -7.67 -13.00 -13.28
C VAL A 7 -7.42 -11.59 -13.82
N PHE A 8 -8.08 -11.19 -14.90
CA PHE A 8 -7.93 -9.86 -15.48
C PHE A 8 -8.39 -8.73 -14.53
N ILE A 9 -9.39 -9.00 -13.69
CA ILE A 9 -9.86 -8.03 -12.68
C ILE A 9 -8.87 -7.90 -11.52
N LYS A 10 -8.03 -8.91 -11.25
CA LYS A 10 -6.98 -8.88 -10.22
C LYS A 10 -5.74 -8.06 -10.58
N GLY A 11 -5.84 -7.12 -11.53
CA GLY A 11 -4.80 -6.09 -11.75
C GLY A 11 -4.75 -5.07 -10.61
N ASP A 12 -3.81 -4.11 -10.69
CA ASP A 12 -3.37 -3.11 -9.68
C ASP A 12 -4.42 -2.55 -8.69
N ARG A 13 -5.70 -2.58 -9.02
CA ARG A 13 -6.80 -2.07 -8.18
C ARG A 13 -7.53 -3.14 -7.34
N PHE A 14 -7.43 -4.43 -7.66
CA PHE A 14 -8.04 -5.55 -6.92
C PHE A 14 -7.02 -6.67 -6.68
N GLY A 15 -5.93 -6.36 -5.96
CA GLY A 15 -4.91 -7.34 -5.56
C GLY A 15 -3.51 -6.74 -5.45
N GLY A 16 -3.21 -5.70 -6.22
CA GLY A 16 -1.89 -5.05 -6.25
C GLY A 16 -1.58 -4.14 -5.06
N ALA A 17 -2.56 -3.84 -4.20
CA ALA A 17 -2.33 -3.01 -3.01
C ALA A 17 -1.41 -3.69 -1.98
N LEU A 18 -1.43 -5.03 -1.91
CA LEU A 18 -0.56 -5.79 -1.01
C LEU A 18 0.90 -5.77 -1.48
N ASP A 19 1.13 -6.02 -2.77
CA ASP A 19 2.46 -5.99 -3.39
C ASP A 19 3.05 -4.58 -3.35
N GLY A 20 2.25 -3.56 -3.67
CA GLY A 20 2.65 -2.16 -3.57
C GLY A 20 2.99 -1.71 -2.15
N ALA A 21 2.25 -2.19 -1.14
CA ALA A 21 2.57 -1.93 0.26
C ALA A 21 3.87 -2.62 0.67
N ALA A 22 4.00 -3.92 0.39
CA ALA A 22 5.21 -4.68 0.72
C ALA A 22 6.47 -4.03 0.15
N ARG A 23 6.43 -3.62 -1.12
CA ARG A 23 7.55 -2.95 -1.78
C ARG A 23 7.92 -1.62 -1.12
N GLN A 24 6.93 -0.79 -0.78
CA GLN A 24 7.16 0.48 -0.09
C GLN A 24 7.80 0.30 1.29
N PHE A 25 7.34 -0.68 2.06
CA PHE A 25 7.89 -0.95 3.39
C PHE A 25 9.27 -1.61 3.33
N SER A 26 9.50 -2.55 2.40
CA SER A 26 10.82 -3.15 2.18
C SER A 26 11.86 -2.12 1.75
N GLU A 27 11.53 -1.24 0.79
CA GLU A 27 12.46 -0.18 0.37
C GLU A 27 12.80 0.81 1.49
N ALA A 28 11.86 1.08 2.41
CA ALA A 28 12.10 1.95 3.56
C ALA A 28 13.00 1.26 4.61
N LEU A 29 12.80 -0.04 4.81
CA LEU A 29 13.61 -0.87 5.70
C LEU A 29 15.05 -0.99 5.20
N ASP A 30 15.23 -1.26 3.89
CA ASP A 30 16.55 -1.38 3.26
C ASP A 30 17.34 -0.06 3.31
N LYS A 31 16.64 1.08 3.29
CA LYS A 31 17.23 2.41 3.47
C LYS A 31 17.51 2.78 4.92
N GLY A 32 17.15 1.92 5.88
CA GLY A 32 17.33 2.15 7.32
C GLY A 32 16.49 3.32 7.84
N TRP A 33 15.38 3.65 7.18
CA TRP A 33 14.56 4.79 7.59
C TRP A 33 13.80 4.49 8.86
N SER A 34 13.79 5.44 9.79
CA SER A 34 12.85 5.41 10.90
C SER A 34 11.40 5.56 10.38
N PRO A 35 10.40 5.03 11.08
CA PRO A 35 9.00 5.13 10.65
C PRO A 35 8.55 6.58 10.39
N MET A 36 9.07 7.54 11.16
CA MET A 36 8.76 8.95 10.99
C MET A 36 9.39 9.55 9.73
N GLN A 37 10.63 9.17 9.40
CA GLN A 37 11.27 9.57 8.14
C GLN A 37 10.53 9.00 6.93
N PHE A 38 10.09 7.74 7.01
CA PHE A 38 9.28 7.14 5.96
C PHE A 38 7.97 7.91 5.71
N VAL A 39 7.20 8.22 6.77
CA VAL A 39 5.94 8.97 6.65
C VAL A 39 6.18 10.37 6.06
N ASN A 40 7.21 11.07 6.54
CA ASN A 40 7.55 12.40 6.05
C ASN A 40 7.95 12.39 4.58
N GLU A 41 8.71 11.38 4.14
CA GLU A 41 9.13 11.26 2.75
C GLU A 41 7.96 10.90 1.83
N GLN A 42 7.08 9.99 2.23
CA GLN A 42 5.87 9.69 1.44
C GLN A 42 4.94 10.91 1.34
N ARG A 43 4.81 11.69 2.42
CA ARG A 43 4.07 12.96 2.43
C ARG A 43 4.72 13.99 1.50
N ARG A 44 6.06 14.07 1.47
CA ARG A 44 6.82 14.96 0.58
C ARG A 44 6.64 14.60 -0.89
N ILE A 45 6.62 13.31 -1.21
CA ILE A 45 6.41 12.80 -2.58
C ILE A 45 4.94 12.94 -3.00
N GLY A 46 4.02 13.22 -2.06
CA GLY A 46 2.58 13.32 -2.34
C GLY A 46 1.92 11.97 -2.62
N LYS A 47 2.55 10.86 -2.18
CA LYS A 47 2.00 9.50 -2.30
C LYS A 47 1.39 9.06 -0.98
N HIS A 48 0.20 8.49 -1.05
CA HIS A 48 -0.39 7.81 0.10
C HIS A 48 0.34 6.50 0.36
N ILE A 49 0.51 6.17 1.64
CA ILE A 49 1.13 4.90 2.07
C ILE A 49 0.15 3.78 1.72
N MET A 50 0.56 2.89 0.82
CA MET A 50 -0.26 1.77 0.41
C MET A 50 -0.50 0.83 1.60
N GLY A 51 -1.73 0.37 1.78
CA GLY A 51 -2.13 -0.47 2.92
C GLY A 51 -2.50 0.29 4.21
N ILE A 52 -2.34 1.62 4.26
CA ILE A 52 -2.79 2.46 5.38
C ILE A 52 -4.00 3.29 4.96
N GLY A 53 -5.07 3.22 5.76
CA GLY A 53 -6.33 3.93 5.53
C GLY A 53 -7.49 2.96 5.29
N HIS A 54 -8.50 3.04 6.15
CA HIS A 54 -9.71 2.24 6.04
C HIS A 54 -10.93 3.15 6.19
N ARG A 55 -11.91 3.02 5.29
CA ARG A 55 -13.07 3.95 5.20
C ARG A 55 -14.03 3.94 6.39
N VAL A 56 -13.89 2.98 7.32
CA VAL A 56 -14.89 2.70 8.37
C VAL A 56 -14.23 2.38 9.72
N LYS A 57 -13.07 1.70 9.73
CA LYS A 57 -12.36 1.33 10.96
C LYS A 57 -11.76 2.50 11.76
N SER A 58 -11.94 3.75 11.31
CA SER A 58 -11.30 4.93 11.91
C SER A 58 -12.01 5.46 13.18
N VAL A 59 -12.85 4.68 13.87
CA VAL A 59 -13.47 5.10 15.14
C VAL A 59 -13.58 3.99 16.20
N CYS A 60 -13.10 4.37 17.39
CA CYS A 60 -13.41 3.93 18.77
C CYS A 60 -12.71 2.63 19.26
N PHE A 61 -11.84 2.61 20.27
CA PHE A 61 -11.52 3.51 21.40
C PHE A 61 -10.01 3.43 21.71
#